data_AF-A0A8K0Y513-F1
#
_entry.id   AF-A0A8K0Y513-F1
#
_cell.length_a   1.000
_cell.length_b   1.000
_cell.length_c   1.000
_cell.angle_alpha   90.00
_cell.angle_beta   90.00
_cell.angle_gamma   90.00
#
_symmetry.space_group_name_H-M   'P 1'
#
loop_
_entity.id
_entity.type
_entity.pdbx_description
1 polymer ?
#
loop_
_entity_poly.entity_id
_entity_poly.type
_entity_poly.pdbx_seq_one_letter_code
_entity_poly.pdbx_strand_id
1 'polypeptide(L)'
;MERRLRNVLGNANYDEGKKGFFHPDNFSFGQPVYVSKLYDAINQVRGISSALITKLGNHREFSIYSAVKKNGTIQDDISEMNIKRGYLPVDESEIIRLNNDPLHLELGLLTLEFVE
;
A
#
# COMPACT_ATOMS: atom_id res chain seq x y z
N MET A 1 4.30 15.56 9.91
CA MET A 1 4.82 14.27 9.40
C MET A 1 3.88 13.65 8.39
N GLU A 2 2.64 13.36 8.79
CA GLU A 2 1.63 12.67 7.98
C GLU A 2 1.51 13.17 6.54
N ARG A 3 1.31 14.48 6.32
CA ARG A 3 1.22 15.05 4.98
C ARG A 3 2.42 14.69 4.09
N ARG A 4 3.62 14.66 4.66
CA ARG A 4 4.84 14.30 3.91
C ARG A 4 4.87 12.84 3.54
N LEU A 5 4.43 11.94 4.43
CA LEU A 5 4.26 10.52 4.11
C LEU A 5 3.18 10.30 3.05
N ARG A 6 2.03 10.97 3.15
CA ARG A 6 0.97 10.89 2.14
C ARG A 6 1.42 11.35 0.76
N ASN A 7 2.28 12.38 0.72
CA ASN A 7 2.89 12.86 -0.51
C ASN A 7 3.89 11.84 -1.09
N VAL A 8 4.81 11.35 -0.26
CA VAL A 8 5.85 10.38 -0.66
C VAL A 8 5.24 9.05 -1.09
N LEU A 9 4.18 8.60 -0.43
CA LEU A 9 3.41 7.40 -0.78
C LEU A 9 2.19 7.73 -1.66
N GLY A 10 2.12 8.92 -2.24
CA GLY A 10 0.96 9.36 -3.02
C GLY A 10 1.01 8.91 -4.48
N ASN A 11 -0.05 9.23 -5.23
CA ASN A 11 -0.13 9.03 -6.66
C ASN A 11 0.16 10.31 -7.49
N ALA A 12 0.48 11.43 -6.82
CA ALA A 12 0.70 12.73 -7.42
C ALA A 12 2.19 13.14 -7.36
N ASN A 13 2.53 14.18 -8.13
CA ASN A 13 3.79 14.91 -7.95
C ASN A 13 3.70 15.76 -6.66
N TYR A 14 4.75 15.77 -5.84
CA TYR A 14 4.69 16.42 -4.52
C TYR A 14 5.84 17.36 -4.16
N ASP A 15 6.83 17.45 -5.04
CA ASP A 15 7.99 18.34 -5.00
C ASP A 15 8.45 18.48 -6.45
N GLU A 16 9.15 19.56 -6.83
CA GLU A 16 9.48 19.82 -8.25
C GLU A 16 10.12 18.59 -8.93
N GLY A 17 9.35 17.95 -9.81
CA GLY A 17 9.75 16.73 -10.54
C GLY A 17 9.72 15.41 -9.74
N LYS A 18 9.39 15.40 -8.44
CA LYS A 18 9.29 14.17 -7.65
C LYS A 18 7.87 13.59 -7.69
N LYS A 19 7.82 12.37 -8.19
CA LYS A 19 6.63 11.50 -8.21
C LYS A 19 6.49 10.80 -6.86
N GLY A 20 5.27 10.78 -6.31
CA GLY A 20 4.92 9.88 -5.23
C GLY A 20 5.17 8.41 -5.62
N PHE A 21 5.34 7.54 -4.63
CA PHE A 21 5.63 6.13 -4.84
C PHE A 21 4.59 5.49 -5.76
N PHE A 22 3.30 5.72 -5.50
CA PHE A 22 2.16 5.20 -6.26
C PHE A 22 1.77 6.07 -7.46
N HIS A 23 2.66 6.94 -7.94
CA HIS A 23 2.41 7.68 -9.18
C HIS A 23 2.23 6.68 -10.34
N PRO A 24 1.23 6.87 -11.23
CA PRO A 24 0.89 5.92 -12.28
C PRO A 24 2.08 5.57 -13.20
N ASP A 25 2.93 6.55 -13.52
CA ASP A 25 4.15 6.31 -14.33
C ASP A 25 5.21 5.39 -13.68
N ASN A 26 5.12 5.08 -12.39
CA ASN A 26 6.07 4.18 -11.72
C ASN A 26 5.69 2.70 -11.86
N PHE A 27 4.51 2.41 -12.40
CA PHE A 27 3.98 1.05 -12.50
C PHE A 27 3.58 0.70 -13.93
N SER A 28 3.85 -0.54 -14.30
CA SER A 28 3.33 -1.20 -15.49
C SER A 28 2.41 -2.36 -15.10
N PHE A 29 1.70 -2.91 -16.08
CA PHE A 29 0.88 -4.10 -15.88
C PHE A 29 1.71 -5.28 -15.34
N GLY A 30 1.14 -6.05 -14.40
CA GLY A 30 1.81 -7.21 -13.78
C GLY A 30 2.99 -6.88 -12.85
N GLN A 31 3.30 -5.60 -12.63
CA GLN A 31 4.42 -5.22 -11.79
C GLN A 31 4.06 -5.33 -10.30
N PRO A 32 4.74 -6.19 -9.52
CA PRO A 32 4.46 -6.33 -8.09
C PRO A 32 4.88 -5.10 -7.28
N VAL A 33 4.23 -4.91 -6.12
CA VAL A 33 4.65 -3.89 -5.14
C VAL A 33 5.53 -4.54 -4.09
N TYR A 34 6.81 -4.21 -4.09
CA TYR A 34 7.75 -4.74 -3.09
C TYR A 34 7.71 -3.97 -1.78
N VAL A 35 7.62 -4.71 -0.67
CA VAL A 35 7.66 -4.16 0.70
C VAL A 35 8.95 -3.38 0.95
N SER A 36 10.09 -3.88 0.45
CA SER A 36 11.38 -3.17 0.56
C SER A 36 11.33 -1.79 -0.07
N LYS A 37 10.69 -1.64 -1.24
CA LYS A 37 10.57 -0.36 -1.93
C LYS A 37 9.64 0.63 -1.21
N LEU A 38 8.61 0.12 -0.53
CA LEU A 38 7.78 0.94 0.36
C LEU A 38 8.60 1.46 1.55
N TYR A 39 9.36 0.59 2.21
CA TYR A 39 10.24 1.00 3.31
C TYR A 39 11.33 1.98 2.84
N ASP A 40 11.92 1.77 1.66
CA ASP A 40 12.89 2.71 1.06
C ASP A 40 12.28 4.11 0.92
N ALA A 41 11.02 4.22 0.48
CA ALA A 41 10.33 5.50 0.35
C ALA A 41 10.02 6.13 1.73
N ILE A 42 9.54 5.32 2.69
CA ILE A 42 9.22 5.78 4.05
C ILE A 42 10.47 6.28 4.78
N ASN A 43 11.59 5.56 4.69
CA ASN A 43 12.85 5.89 5.37
C ASN A 43 13.50 7.18 4.87
N GLN A 44 13.15 7.65 3.66
CA GLN A 44 13.58 8.95 3.16
C GLN A 44 12.87 10.13 3.84
N VAL A 45 11.79 9.87 4.57
CA VAL A 45 11.04 10.89 5.30
C VAL A 45 11.71 11.17 6.64
N ARG A 46 12.38 12.32 6.73
CA ARG A 46 13.03 12.80 7.96
C ARG A 46 12.05 12.81 9.15
N GLY A 47 12.44 12.12 10.23
CA GLY A 47 11.70 12.04 11.49
C GLY A 47 10.87 10.77 11.66
N ILE A 48 10.91 9.84 10.70
CA ILE A 48 10.39 8.48 10.88
C ILE A 48 11.49 7.62 11.50
N SER A 49 11.24 7.08 12.70
CA SER A 49 12.17 6.18 13.39
C SER A 49 11.93 4.72 13.01
N SER A 50 10.66 4.34 12.83
CA SER A 50 10.24 3.00 12.41
C SER A 50 8.90 3.08 11.69
N ALA A 51 8.60 2.06 10.90
CA ALA A 51 7.31 1.86 10.28
C ALA A 51 7.00 0.37 10.24
N LEU A 52 5.72 0.03 10.30
CA LEU A 52 5.24 -1.34 10.17
C LEU A 52 4.10 -1.37 9.16
N ILE A 53 4.21 -2.22 8.15
CA ILE A 53 3.09 -2.53 7.26
C ILE A 53 2.24 -3.58 7.95
N THR A 54 1.01 -3.21 8.33
CA THR A 54 0.06 -4.09 9.02
C THR A 54 -0.95 -4.73 8.07
N LYS A 55 -1.20 -4.10 6.92
CA LYS A 55 -2.09 -4.59 5.86
C LYS A 55 -1.45 -4.40 4.50
N LEU A 56 -1.53 -5.41 3.65
CA LEU A 56 -1.01 -5.38 2.29
C LEU A 56 -1.85 -6.33 1.43
N GLY A 57 -2.73 -5.79 0.60
CA GLY A 57 -3.60 -6.57 -0.27
C GLY A 57 -4.14 -5.70 -1.40
N ASN A 58 -4.58 -6.33 -2.49
CA ASN A 58 -5.33 -5.64 -3.54
C ASN A 58 -6.84 -5.69 -3.26
N HIS A 59 -7.63 -4.92 -4.01
CA HIS A 59 -9.09 -4.85 -3.81
C HIS A 59 -9.77 -6.21 -3.99
N ARG A 60 -9.32 -7.05 -4.94
CA ARG A 60 -9.90 -8.38 -5.17
C ARG A 60 -9.67 -9.28 -3.96
N GLU A 61 -8.43 -9.34 -3.49
CA GLU A 61 -8.04 -10.11 -2.30
C GLU A 61 -8.80 -9.66 -1.06
N PHE A 62 -8.98 -8.35 -0.89
CA PHE A 62 -9.77 -7.81 0.21
C PHE A 62 -11.27 -8.11 0.05
N SER A 63 -11.81 -8.18 -1.16
CA SER A 63 -13.22 -8.53 -1.37
C SER A 63 -13.52 -10.03 -1.26
N ILE A 64 -12.53 -10.90 -1.47
CA ILE A 64 -12.74 -12.36 -1.59
C ILE A 64 -12.27 -13.12 -0.33
N TYR A 65 -11.32 -12.57 0.43
CA TYR A 65 -10.75 -13.21 1.63
C TYR A 65 -10.91 -12.42 2.93
N SER A 66 -11.43 -11.19 2.89
CA SER A 66 -11.75 -10.46 4.13
C SER A 66 -12.84 -11.19 4.90
N ALA A 67 -12.43 -11.70 6.05
CA ALA A 67 -13.27 -12.31 7.08
C ALA A 67 -13.75 -13.74 6.80
N VAL A 68 -12.84 -14.66 6.48
CA VAL A 68 -13.03 -16.01 7.04
C VAL A 68 -12.96 -15.85 8.56
N LYS A 69 -14.12 -15.72 9.21
CA LYS A 69 -14.25 -15.75 10.67
C LYS A 69 -13.83 -17.14 11.13
N LYS A 70 -12.56 -17.31 11.47
CA LYS A 70 -12.17 -18.45 12.30
C LYS A 70 -12.52 -18.07 13.73
N ASN A 71 -13.54 -18.73 14.29
CA ASN A 71 -13.98 -18.52 15.68
C ASN A 71 -14.45 -17.09 16.03
N GLY A 72 -14.94 -16.31 15.06
CA GLY A 72 -15.47 -14.96 15.29
C GLY A 72 -14.45 -13.82 15.19
N THR A 73 -13.17 -14.13 14.97
CA THR A 73 -12.12 -13.13 14.73
C THR A 73 -11.90 -12.94 13.23
N ILE A 74 -11.72 -11.70 12.78
CA ILE A 74 -11.29 -11.41 11.40
C ILE A 74 -9.80 -11.74 11.32
N GLN A 75 -9.45 -12.74 10.52
CA GLN A 75 -8.07 -13.12 10.23
C GLN A 75 -7.74 -12.70 8.80
N ASP A 76 -6.77 -11.80 8.65
CA ASP A 76 -6.30 -11.25 7.36
C ASP A 76 -5.06 -12.02 6.88
N ASP A 77 -5.29 -13.29 6.50
CA ASP A 77 -4.23 -14.20 6.05
C ASP A 77 -3.53 -13.70 4.78
N ILE A 78 -4.23 -12.90 3.96
CA ILE A 78 -3.65 -12.37 2.72
C ILE A 78 -2.61 -11.30 3.03
N SER A 79 -2.93 -10.33 3.91
CA SER A 79 -1.93 -9.36 4.35
C SER A 79 -0.73 -10.05 4.98
N GLU A 80 -0.96 -11.03 5.86
CA GLU A 80 0.13 -11.80 6.48
C GLU A 80 1.00 -12.51 5.42
N MET A 81 0.38 -13.19 4.46
CA MET A 81 1.08 -13.87 3.38
C MET A 81 1.88 -12.88 2.52
N ASN A 82 1.29 -11.74 2.15
CA ASN A 82 1.91 -10.67 1.35
C ASN A 82 3.11 -10.04 2.04
N ILE A 83 2.96 -9.73 3.33
CA ILE A 83 4.05 -9.18 4.15
C ILE A 83 5.16 -10.22 4.29
N LYS A 84 4.82 -11.49 4.58
CA LYS A 84 5.79 -12.58 4.75
C LYS A 84 6.58 -12.87 3.48
N ARG A 85 5.94 -12.85 2.31
CA ARG A 85 6.63 -13.01 1.02
C ARG A 85 7.37 -11.75 0.57
N GLY A 86 7.08 -10.60 1.17
CA GLY A 86 7.76 -9.33 0.93
C GLY A 86 7.25 -8.54 -0.28
N TYR A 87 6.09 -8.90 -0.86
CA TYR A 87 5.48 -8.16 -1.96
C TYR A 87 3.97 -8.45 -2.10
N LEU A 88 3.26 -7.49 -2.68
CA LEU A 88 1.91 -7.65 -3.21
C LEU A 88 2.02 -8.13 -4.67
N PRO A 89 1.55 -9.33 -5.02
CA PRO A 89 1.50 -9.76 -6.41
C PRO A 89 0.47 -8.95 -7.19
N VAL A 90 0.72 -8.81 -8.48
CA VAL A 90 -0.15 -8.12 -9.42
C VAL A 90 -0.23 -9.00 -10.65
N ASP A 91 -1.45 -9.29 -11.11
CA ASP A 91 -1.67 -10.08 -12.30
C ASP A 91 -1.23 -9.32 -13.57
N GLU A 92 -0.88 -10.04 -14.65
CA GLU A 92 -0.46 -9.43 -15.92
C GLU A 92 -1.53 -8.51 -16.53
N SER A 93 -2.81 -8.69 -16.16
CA SER A 93 -3.93 -7.83 -16.57
C SER A 93 -4.25 -6.70 -15.59
N GLU A 94 -3.49 -6.56 -14.50
CA GLU A 94 -3.69 -5.55 -13.47
C GLU A 94 -2.58 -4.49 -13.47
N ILE A 95 -2.96 -3.28 -13.06
CA ILE A 95 -2.03 -2.19 -12.77
C ILE A 95 -2.39 -1.57 -11.42
N ILE A 96 -1.37 -1.24 -10.63
CA ILE A 96 -1.52 -0.66 -9.31
C ILE A 96 -2.05 0.78 -9.38
N ARG A 97 -3.01 1.11 -8.51
CA ARG A 97 -3.55 2.45 -8.31
C ARG A 97 -3.76 2.74 -6.82
N LEU A 98 -3.66 4.02 -6.44
CA LEU A 98 -3.88 4.49 -5.08
C LEU A 98 -4.52 5.89 -5.10
N ASN A 99 -5.82 5.94 -5.37
CA ASN A 99 -6.57 7.19 -5.48
C ASN A 99 -6.97 7.76 -4.12
N ASN A 100 -6.95 6.96 -3.05
CA ASN A 100 -7.36 7.36 -1.71
C ASN A 100 -8.79 7.93 -1.65
N ASP A 101 -9.68 7.41 -2.49
CA ASP A 101 -11.10 7.75 -2.47
C ASP A 101 -11.85 6.73 -1.61
N PRO A 102 -12.37 7.11 -0.42
CA PRO A 102 -13.08 6.18 0.45
C PRO A 102 -14.37 5.64 -0.15
N LEU A 103 -14.92 6.30 -1.17
CA LEU A 103 -16.12 5.85 -1.89
C LEU A 103 -15.80 4.83 -3.00
N HIS A 104 -14.52 4.74 -3.40
CA HIS A 104 -14.05 3.88 -4.49
C HIS A 104 -12.80 3.10 -4.05
N LEU A 105 -12.99 2.15 -3.15
CA LEU A 105 -11.91 1.34 -2.55
C LEU A 105 -11.14 0.51 -3.59
N GLU A 106 -11.78 0.18 -4.72
CA GLU A 106 -11.19 -0.51 -5.86
C GLU A 106 -10.08 0.29 -6.55
N LEU A 107 -10.04 1.60 -6.31
CA LEU A 107 -8.99 2.49 -6.83
C LEU A 107 -7.82 2.66 -5.86
N GLY A 108 -7.81 1.90 -4.75
CA GLY A 108 -6.74 1.83 -3.77
C GLY A 108 -6.85 2.88 -2.65
N LEU A 109 -6.55 2.43 -1.43
CA LEU A 109 -6.62 3.22 -0.21
C LEU A 109 -5.35 3.05 0.65
N LEU A 110 -4.80 4.17 1.12
CA LEU A 110 -3.69 4.23 2.08
C LEU A 110 -4.18 4.73 3.43
N THR A 111 -4.12 3.84 4.41
CA THR A 111 -4.33 4.15 5.82
C THR A 111 -2.97 4.29 6.50
N LEU A 112 -2.79 5.36 7.28
CA LEU A 112 -1.61 5.60 8.10
C LEU A 112 -2.08 5.72 9.55
N GLU A 113 -1.49 4.91 10.42
CA GLU A 113 -1.72 4.97 11.86
C GLU A 113 -0.43 5.45 12.52
N PHE A 114 -0.54 6.48 13.36
CA PHE A 114 0.59 7.05 14.10
C PHE A 114 0.47 6.63 15.56
N VAL A 115 1.53 6.04 16.08
CA VAL A 115 1.68 5.70 17.49
C VAL A 115 2.67 6.68 18.13
N GLU A 116 2.37 7.12 19.35
CA GLU A 116 3.26 7.97 20.16
C GLU A 116 4.38 7.17 20.83
#